data_AF-A0A1N7NNF2-F1
#
_entry.id   AF-A0A1N7NNF2-F1
#
_cell.length_a   1.000
_cell.length_b   1.000
_cell.length_c   1.000
_cell.angle_alpha   90.00
_cell.angle_beta   90.00
_cell.angle_gamma   90.00
#
_symmetry.space_group_name_H-M   'P 1'
#
loop_
_entity.id
_entity.type
_entity.pdbx_description
1 polymer ?
#
loop_
_entity_poly.entity_id
_entity_poly.type
_entity_poly.pdbx_seq_one_letter_code
_entity_poly.pdbx_strand_id
1 'polypeptide(L)'
;MDIKTLEALGVTSRIWPIGSWIRPSTHWLSSTGFNPDTEEETRYASRFKREIEARVQKAVDEKIAALAAVHIVPRVGEMIEQANMRKTNGYGEPKGPSLTFKEYIAHRAEVYMTEEVDYHGNSKADLEAKSESTYNWRNCGPRLTVLMRNYIADSLKSMPRLL
;
A
#
# COMPACT_ATOMS: atom_id res chain seq x y z
N MET A 1 -8.43 -30.61 -40.89
CA MET A 1 -7.65 -30.32 -42.11
C MET A 1 -6.32 -31.04 -41.97
N ASP A 2 -5.87 -31.78 -42.99
CA ASP A 2 -4.79 -32.77 -42.87
C ASP A 2 -3.40 -32.13 -43.13
N ILE A 3 -2.34 -32.64 -42.52
CA ILE A 3 -0.97 -32.06 -42.63
C ILE A 3 -0.47 -32.09 -44.08
N LYS A 4 -0.79 -33.16 -44.80
CA LYS A 4 -0.42 -33.35 -46.21
C LYS A 4 -1.08 -32.33 -47.13
N THR A 5 -2.30 -31.88 -46.81
CA THR A 5 -2.97 -30.81 -47.56
C THR A 5 -2.36 -29.43 -47.33
N LEU A 6 -1.72 -29.19 -46.19
CA LEU A 6 -1.02 -27.93 -45.90
C LEU A 6 0.34 -27.86 -46.61
N GLU A 7 1.05 -28.99 -46.70
CA GLU A 7 2.30 -29.10 -47.46
C GLU A 7 2.08 -28.91 -48.97
N ALA A 8 0.99 -29.46 -49.51
CA ALA A 8 0.60 -29.27 -50.91
C ALA A 8 0.25 -27.80 -51.27
N LEU A 9 -0.13 -26.99 -50.28
CA LEU A 9 -0.38 -25.55 -50.42
C LEU A 9 0.88 -24.69 -50.17
N GLY A 10 2.06 -25.32 -50.05
CA GLY A 10 3.34 -24.63 -49.89
C GLY A 10 3.67 -24.20 -48.46
N VAL A 11 2.87 -24.61 -47.46
CA VAL A 11 3.12 -24.30 -46.05
C VAL A 11 4.02 -25.39 -45.45
N THR A 12 5.33 -25.22 -45.60
CA THR A 12 6.31 -26.15 -44.99
C THR A 12 6.54 -25.79 -43.51
N SER A 13 6.63 -26.82 -42.65
CA SER A 13 6.66 -26.65 -41.19
C SER A 13 7.84 -25.82 -40.65
N ARG A 14 8.88 -25.60 -41.46
CA ARG A 14 10.15 -25.00 -41.05
C ARG A 14 10.22 -23.48 -41.16
N ILE A 15 9.28 -22.83 -41.85
CA ILE A 15 9.27 -21.36 -41.99
C ILE A 15 7.82 -20.91 -41.87
N TRP A 16 7.31 -20.86 -40.65
CA TRP A 16 6.09 -20.10 -40.39
C TRP A 16 6.53 -18.64 -40.26
N PRO A 17 6.23 -17.76 -41.24
CA PRO A 17 6.45 -16.34 -41.02
C PRO A 17 5.64 -15.92 -39.80
N ILE A 18 6.19 -15.05 -38.96
CA ILE A 18 5.59 -14.58 -37.70
C ILE A 18 4.11 -14.14 -37.88
N GLY A 19 3.71 -13.71 -39.08
CA GLY A 19 2.33 -13.35 -39.44
C GLY A 19 1.33 -14.49 -39.67
N SER A 20 1.77 -15.73 -39.87
CA SER A 20 0.91 -16.87 -40.21
C SER A 20 -0.05 -17.27 -39.08
N TRP A 21 0.41 -17.18 -37.82
CA TRP A 21 -0.42 -17.47 -36.63
C TRP A 21 -1.23 -16.28 -36.12
N ILE A 22 -0.92 -15.06 -36.56
CA ILE A 22 -1.54 -13.82 -36.05
C ILE A 22 -3.00 -13.72 -36.51
N ARG A 23 -3.28 -14.00 -37.79
CA ARG A 23 -4.67 -13.94 -38.31
C ARG A 23 -5.60 -14.96 -37.66
N PRO A 24 -5.23 -16.25 -37.53
CA PRO A 24 -6.08 -17.21 -36.81
C PRO A 24 -6.24 -16.83 -35.34
N SER A 25 -5.18 -16.48 -34.62
CA SER A 25 -5.26 -16.14 -33.20
C SER A 25 -6.10 -14.90 -32.90
N THR A 26 -6.13 -13.90 -33.79
CA THR A 26 -7.01 -12.72 -33.60
C THR A 26 -8.49 -13.08 -33.49
N HIS A 27 -8.96 -14.11 -34.20
CA HIS A 27 -10.34 -14.58 -34.11
C HIS A 27 -10.65 -15.27 -32.76
N TRP A 28 -9.65 -15.86 -32.10
CA TRP A 28 -9.82 -16.51 -30.79
C TRP A 28 -9.71 -15.51 -29.63
N LEU A 29 -9.03 -14.39 -29.89
CA LEU A 29 -8.78 -13.30 -28.94
C LEU A 29 -9.89 -12.23 -28.96
N SER A 30 -10.80 -12.27 -29.92
CA SER A 30 -11.96 -11.37 -30.04
C SER A 30 -13.27 -12.14 -30.05
N SER A 31 -14.26 -11.69 -29.28
CA SER A 31 -15.65 -12.13 -29.34
C SER A 31 -16.50 -11.00 -29.89
N THR A 32 -17.38 -11.27 -30.85
CA THR A 32 -18.36 -10.29 -31.34
C THR A 32 -19.56 -10.27 -30.39
N GLY A 33 -20.04 -9.07 -30.06
CA GLY A 33 -21.25 -8.84 -29.29
C GLY A 33 -22.05 -7.69 -29.88
N PHE A 34 -23.36 -7.65 -29.62
CA PHE A 34 -24.24 -6.58 -30.07
C PHE A 34 -24.47 -5.60 -28.93
N ASN A 35 -24.24 -4.30 -29.16
CA ASN A 35 -24.52 -3.26 -28.18
C ASN A 35 -25.93 -2.69 -28.42
N PRO A 36 -26.93 -2.95 -27.54
CA PRO A 36 -28.32 -2.57 -27.78
C PRO A 36 -28.57 -1.06 -27.78
N ASP A 37 -27.67 -0.25 -27.21
CA ASP A 37 -27.83 1.21 -27.12
C ASP A 37 -27.29 1.97 -28.35
N THR A 38 -26.39 1.36 -29.13
CA THR A 38 -25.75 2.00 -30.29
C THR A 38 -26.01 1.27 -31.60
N GLU A 39 -26.74 0.15 -31.58
CA GLU A 39 -27.05 -0.71 -32.73
C GLU A 39 -25.81 -1.14 -33.56
N GLU A 40 -24.62 -1.12 -32.95
CA GLU A 40 -23.35 -1.42 -33.61
C GLU A 40 -22.76 -2.76 -33.11
N GLU A 41 -22.19 -3.53 -34.04
CA GLU A 41 -21.38 -4.70 -33.70
C GLU A 41 -20.10 -4.26 -33.00
N THR A 42 -19.99 -4.59 -31.71
CA THR A 42 -18.82 -4.28 -30.90
C THR A 42 -17.98 -5.54 -30.70
N ARG A 43 -16.67 -5.44 -31.01
CA ARG A 43 -15.72 -6.52 -30.74
C ARG A 43 -15.17 -6.38 -29.32
N TYR A 44 -15.48 -7.34 -28.47
CA TYR A 44 -14.94 -7.44 -27.12
C TYR A 44 -13.72 -8.37 -27.10
N ALA A 45 -12.74 -8.09 -26.22
CA ALA A 45 -11.67 -9.04 -25.94
C ALA A 45 -12.25 -10.34 -25.37
N SER A 46 -11.85 -11.49 -25.90
CA SER A 46 -12.35 -12.79 -25.42
C SER A 46 -11.97 -13.02 -23.96
N ARG A 47 -12.78 -13.80 -23.22
CA ARG A 47 -12.48 -14.15 -21.82
C ARG A 47 -11.08 -14.75 -21.67
N PHE A 48 -10.66 -15.55 -22.65
CA PHE A 48 -9.34 -16.14 -22.74
C PHE A 48 -8.22 -15.10 -22.81
N LYS A 49 -8.38 -14.04 -23.61
CA LYS A 49 -7.42 -12.93 -23.69
C LYS A 49 -7.27 -12.23 -22.34
N ARG A 50 -8.40 -11.89 -21.70
CA ARG A 50 -8.41 -11.22 -20.39
C ARG A 50 -7.75 -12.08 -19.30
N GLU A 51 -7.98 -13.39 -19.32
CA GLU A 51 -7.42 -14.31 -18.35
C GLU A 51 -5.90 -14.50 -18.54
N ILE A 52 -5.42 -14.54 -19.78
CA ILE A 52 -3.98 -14.53 -20.08
C ILE A 52 -3.34 -13.23 -19.63
N GLU A 53 -3.93 -12.08 -19.98
CA GLU A 53 -3.40 -10.77 -19.58
C GLU A 53 -3.34 -10.64 -18.05
N ALA A 54 -4.38 -11.07 -17.34
CA ALA A 54 -4.39 -11.08 -15.88
C ALA A 54 -3.30 -12.00 -15.29
N ARG A 55 -3.07 -13.17 -15.90
CA ARG A 55 -2.06 -14.13 -15.44
C ARG A 55 -0.64 -13.64 -15.73
N VAL A 56 -0.43 -12.99 -16.87
CA VAL A 56 0.83 -12.33 -17.24
C VAL A 56 1.09 -11.16 -16.28
N GLN A 57 0.10 -10.31 -16.03
CA GLN A 57 0.22 -9.19 -15.09
C GLN A 57 0.61 -9.70 -13.70
N LYS A 58 -0.09 -10.73 -13.20
CA LYS A 58 0.22 -11.34 -11.91
C LYS A 58 1.65 -11.89 -11.85
N ALA A 59 2.11 -12.57 -12.91
CA ALA A 59 3.47 -13.11 -12.97
C ALA A 59 4.52 -11.99 -13.00
N VAL A 60 4.25 -10.89 -13.70
CA VAL A 60 5.12 -9.70 -13.73
C VAL A 60 5.17 -9.04 -12.35
N ASP A 61 4.03 -8.83 -11.71
CA ASP A 61 3.93 -8.23 -10.38
C ASP A 61 4.67 -9.06 -9.33
N GLU A 62 4.53 -10.39 -9.37
CA GLU A 62 5.27 -11.30 -8.48
C GLU A 62 6.78 -11.20 -8.67
N LYS A 63 7.26 -11.08 -9.92
CA LYS A 63 8.69 -10.92 -10.20
C LYS A 63 9.22 -9.56 -9.77
N ILE A 64 8.45 -8.50 -9.98
CA ILE A 64 8.80 -7.15 -9.52
C ILE A 64 8.86 -7.13 -7.99
N ALA A 65 7.87 -7.71 -7.30
CA ALA A 65 7.84 -7.81 -5.85
C ALA A 65 9.04 -8.60 -5.30
N ALA A 66 9.40 -9.72 -5.94
CA ALA A 66 10.57 -10.50 -5.56
C ALA A 66 11.88 -9.70 -5.72
N LEU A 67 12.05 -8.97 -6.83
CA LEU A 67 13.21 -8.10 -7.05
C LEU A 67 13.27 -6.96 -6.03
N ALA A 68 12.12 -6.35 -5.73
CA ALA A 68 12.02 -5.29 -4.75
C ALA A 68 12.40 -5.78 -3.34
N ALA A 69 11.95 -6.97 -2.95
CA ALA A 69 12.28 -7.58 -1.66
C ALA A 69 13.79 -7.84 -1.49
N VAL A 70 14.48 -8.21 -2.57
CA VAL A 70 15.92 -8.51 -2.53
C VAL A 70 16.78 -7.23 -2.57
N HIS A 71 16.38 -6.22 -3.34
CA HIS A 71 17.28 -5.08 -3.62
C HIS A 71 16.80 -3.75 -3.09
N ILE A 72 15.49 -3.50 -3.05
CA ILE A 72 14.92 -2.20 -2.69
C ILE A 72 14.67 -2.15 -1.19
N VAL A 73 13.99 -3.15 -0.63
CA VAL A 73 13.63 -3.18 0.80
C VAL A 73 14.87 -3.10 1.71
N PRO A 74 15.97 -3.85 1.46
CA PRO A 74 17.16 -3.77 2.31
C PRO A 74 17.84 -2.41 2.23
N ARG A 75 17.94 -1.82 1.03
CA ARG A 75 18.52 -0.49 0.83
C ARG A 75 17.72 0.60 1.53
N VAL A 76 16.40 0.54 1.48
CA VAL A 76 15.55 1.48 2.21
C VAL A 76 15.76 1.32 3.72
N GLY A 77 15.87 0.09 4.21
CA GLY A 77 16.23 -0.19 5.61
C GLY A 77 17.57 0.43 6.00
N GLU A 78 18.62 0.21 5.20
CA GLU A 78 19.95 0.79 5.43
C GLU A 78 19.92 2.32 5.42
N MET A 79 19.22 2.93 4.45
CA MET A 79 19.08 4.38 4.36
C MET A 79 18.36 4.97 5.58
N ILE A 80 17.34 4.30 6.10
CA ILE A 80 16.62 4.73 7.30
C ILE A 80 17.52 4.62 8.54
N GLU A 81 18.25 3.53 8.70
CA GLU A 81 19.14 3.34 9.85
C GLU A 81 20.35 4.29 9.82
N GLN A 82 20.86 4.61 8.63
CA GLN A 82 21.94 5.58 8.43
C GLN A 82 21.47 7.04 8.49
N ALA A 83 20.16 7.30 8.50
CA ALA A 83 19.64 8.64 8.58
C ALA A 83 20.01 9.27 9.93
N ASN A 84 20.69 10.41 9.88
CA ASN A 84 21.04 11.16 11.08
C ASN A 84 19.82 11.91 11.59
N MET A 85 19.18 11.36 12.63
CA MET A 85 18.02 11.97 13.27
C MET A 85 18.49 12.97 14.30
N ARG A 86 18.81 14.20 13.85
CA ARG A 86 19.23 15.29 14.73
C ARG A 86 18.18 16.39 14.72
N LYS A 87 17.78 16.84 15.92
CA LYS A 87 16.90 18.01 16.04
C LYS A 87 17.63 19.22 15.48
N THR A 88 17.00 19.96 14.58
CA THR A 88 17.54 21.22 14.07
C THR A 88 16.78 22.41 14.68
N ASN A 89 17.37 23.60 14.61
CA ASN A 89 16.64 24.83 14.85
C ASN A 89 15.81 25.23 13.60
N GLY A 90 15.06 26.33 13.68
CA GLY A 90 14.29 26.86 12.54
C GLY A 90 15.14 27.27 11.32
N TYR A 91 16.46 27.33 11.47
CA TYR A 91 17.43 27.65 10.42
C TYR A 91 18.21 26.43 9.92
N GLY A 92 17.90 25.21 10.41
CA GLY A 92 18.55 23.97 10.00
C GLY A 92 19.86 23.64 10.73
N GLU A 93 20.29 24.47 11.68
CA GLU A 93 21.50 24.17 12.46
C GLU A 93 21.22 23.07 13.49
N PRO A 94 22.19 22.16 13.70
CA PRO A 94 21.92 20.96 14.43
C PRO A 94 22.03 21.18 15.95
N LYS A 95 20.96 20.87 16.68
CA LYS A 95 20.78 21.08 18.12
C LYS A 95 20.67 19.73 18.84
N GLY A 96 21.64 19.40 19.69
CA GLY A 96 21.67 18.15 20.47
C GLY A 96 22.46 17.01 19.81
N PRO A 97 22.43 15.79 20.38
CA PRO A 97 23.16 14.64 19.86
C PRO A 97 22.51 14.06 18.59
N SER A 98 23.32 13.35 17.79
CA SER A 98 22.86 12.55 16.65
C SER A 98 22.19 11.28 17.17
N LEU A 99 20.96 10.99 16.75
CA LEU A 99 20.25 9.75 17.09
C LEU A 99 20.12 8.88 15.85
N THR A 100 20.16 7.56 16.04
CA THR A 100 19.70 6.60 15.04
C THR A 100 18.18 6.63 14.92
N PHE A 101 17.62 6.06 13.85
CA PHE A 101 16.18 6.00 13.65
C PHE A 101 15.45 5.31 14.81
N LYS A 102 15.96 4.18 15.30
CA LYS A 102 15.36 3.43 16.42
C LYS A 102 15.33 4.24 17.70
N GLU A 103 16.45 4.88 18.04
CA GLU A 103 16.55 5.73 19.22
C GLU A 103 15.63 6.94 19.12
N TYR A 104 15.53 7.54 17.93
CA TYR A 104 14.61 8.64 17.69
C TYR A 104 13.15 8.23 17.90
N ILE A 105 12.71 7.09 17.35
CA ILE A 105 11.35 6.59 17.53
C ILE A 105 11.09 6.23 19.00
N ALA A 106 12.03 5.56 19.67
CA ALA A 106 11.91 5.22 21.09
C ALA A 106 11.78 6.49 21.94
N HIS A 107 12.64 7.49 21.72
CA HIS A 107 12.57 8.77 22.41
C HIS A 107 11.26 9.51 22.12
N ARG A 108 10.77 9.50 20.87
CA ARG A 108 9.47 10.11 20.53
C ARG A 108 8.31 9.39 21.23
N ALA A 109 8.35 8.07 21.32
CA ALA A 109 7.35 7.27 22.03
C ALA A 109 7.37 7.57 23.53
N GLU A 110 8.55 7.62 24.15
CA GLU A 110 8.72 7.98 25.56
C GLU A 110 8.13 9.37 25.84
N VAL A 111 8.56 10.39 25.09
CA VAL A 111 8.04 11.77 25.22
C VAL A 111 6.52 11.78 25.10
N TYR A 112 5.95 11.10 24.10
CA TYR A 112 4.50 11.02 23.90
C TYR A 112 3.77 10.36 25.06
N MET A 113 4.34 9.30 25.66
CA MET A 113 3.75 8.57 26.78
C MET A 113 3.84 9.34 28.10
N THR A 114 4.93 10.09 28.31
CA THR A 114 5.17 10.88 29.53
C THR A 114 4.57 12.28 29.48
N GLU A 115 4.14 12.75 28.30
CA GLU A 115 3.55 14.07 28.12
C GLU A 115 2.36 14.27 29.07
N GLU A 116 2.31 15.43 29.72
CA GLU A 116 1.20 15.80 30.58
C GLU A 116 -0.04 16.11 29.74
N VAL A 117 -1.16 15.51 30.12
CA VAL A 117 -2.42 15.61 29.38
C VAL A 117 -3.59 15.95 30.29
N ASP A 118 -4.69 16.40 29.70
CA ASP A 118 -5.96 16.55 30.38
C ASP A 118 -6.65 15.20 30.62
N TYR A 119 -7.84 15.25 31.23
CA TYR A 119 -8.67 14.07 31.49
C TYR A 119 -9.04 13.29 30.22
N HIS A 120 -9.08 13.96 29.06
CA HIS A 120 -9.39 13.37 27.77
C HIS A 120 -8.16 12.79 27.06
N GLY A 121 -6.95 12.95 27.64
CA GLY A 121 -5.71 12.49 27.05
C GLY A 121 -5.08 13.47 26.05
N ASN A 122 -5.58 14.71 25.97
CA ASN A 122 -5.05 15.75 25.11
C ASN A 122 -4.02 16.61 25.84
N SER A 123 -2.88 16.86 25.22
CA SER A 123 -1.97 17.91 25.67
C SER A 123 -2.44 19.29 25.17
N LYS A 124 -1.86 20.37 25.69
CA LYS A 124 -2.16 21.72 25.18
C LYS A 124 -1.86 21.85 23.69
N ALA A 125 -0.75 21.25 23.24
CA ALA A 125 -0.37 21.25 21.84
C ALA A 125 -1.40 20.51 20.97
N ASP A 126 -1.98 19.41 21.47
CA ASP A 126 -3.05 18.70 20.76
C ASP A 126 -4.30 19.58 20.61
N LEU A 127 -4.69 20.30 21.66
CA LEU A 127 -5.84 21.21 21.61
C LEU A 127 -5.59 22.39 20.67
N GLU A 128 -4.41 22.99 20.72
CA GLU A 128 -4.00 24.06 19.81
C GLU A 128 -4.03 23.60 18.35
N ALA A 129 -3.51 22.40 18.06
CA ALA A 129 -3.54 21.82 16.73
C ALA A 129 -4.97 21.55 16.22
N LYS A 130 -5.91 21.24 17.13
CA LYS A 130 -7.34 21.07 16.84
C LYS A 130 -8.12 22.40 16.82
N SER A 131 -7.45 23.54 17.05
CA SER A 131 -8.10 24.85 17.24
C SER A 131 -9.13 24.87 18.38
N GLU A 132 -8.89 24.07 19.43
CA GLU A 132 -9.71 24.00 20.64
C GLU A 132 -9.13 24.89 21.76
N SER A 133 -9.99 25.35 22.67
CA SER A 133 -9.58 26.25 23.75
C SER A 133 -8.76 25.52 24.82
N THR A 134 -7.56 26.02 25.11
CA THR A 134 -6.71 25.54 26.21
C THR A 134 -7.07 26.16 27.56
N TYR A 135 -8.06 27.07 27.62
CA TYR A 135 -8.40 27.83 28.83
C TYR A 135 -8.80 26.93 30.01
N ASN A 136 -9.56 25.87 29.74
CA ASN A 136 -10.01 24.92 30.76
C ASN A 136 -9.07 23.71 30.91
N TRP A 137 -7.93 23.70 30.23
CA TRP A 137 -7.00 22.58 30.28
C TRP A 137 -6.41 22.45 31.69
N ARG A 138 -6.46 21.24 32.24
CA ARG A 138 -5.88 20.91 33.55
C ARG A 138 -5.09 19.62 33.46
N ASN A 139 -3.87 19.65 33.97
CA ASN A 139 -3.01 18.48 34.04
C ASN A 139 -3.68 17.38 34.90
N CYS A 140 -3.84 16.19 34.31
CA CYS A 140 -4.38 15.00 34.93
C CYS A 140 -3.34 13.86 35.09
N GLY A 141 -2.09 14.12 34.70
CA GLY A 141 -0.96 13.20 34.78
C GLY A 141 -0.38 12.83 33.41
N PRO A 142 0.58 11.88 33.39
CA PRO A 142 1.18 11.38 32.15
C PRO A 142 0.15 10.71 31.23
N ARG A 143 0.29 10.91 29.91
CA ARG A 143 -0.63 10.39 28.90
C ARG A 143 -0.91 8.91 29.04
N LEU A 144 0.14 8.10 29.24
CA LEU A 144 -0.01 6.65 29.38
C LEU A 144 -0.98 6.29 30.52
N THR A 145 -0.78 6.89 31.70
CA THR A 145 -1.58 6.62 32.89
C THR A 145 -3.03 7.05 32.70
N VAL A 146 -3.26 8.23 32.10
CA VAL A 146 -4.61 8.76 31.85
C VAL A 146 -5.36 7.88 30.85
N LEU A 147 -4.73 7.54 29.72
CA LEU A 147 -5.35 6.69 28.70
C LEU A 147 -5.63 5.28 29.22
N MET A 148 -4.72 4.69 30.01
CA MET A 148 -4.96 3.40 30.66
C MET A 148 -6.15 3.46 31.61
N ARG A 149 -6.26 4.53 32.42
CA ARG A 149 -7.40 4.71 33.32
C ARG A 149 -8.72 4.82 32.54
N ASN A 150 -8.74 5.61 31.47
CA ASN A 150 -9.93 5.78 30.63
C ASN A 150 -10.33 4.47 29.95
N TYR A 151 -9.35 3.75 29.40
CA TYR A 151 -9.58 2.43 28.80
C TYR A 151 -10.19 1.44 29.80
N ILE A 152 -9.65 1.35 31.01
CA ILE A 152 -10.19 0.48 32.07
C ILE A 152 -11.62 0.91 32.43
N ALA A 153 -11.86 2.21 32.63
CA ALA A 153 -13.18 2.72 32.98
C ALA A 153 -14.22 2.40 31.89
N ASP A 154 -13.88 2.56 30.62
CA ASP A 154 -14.78 2.28 29.50
C ASP A 154 -14.99 0.78 29.27
N SER A 155 -13.95 -0.03 29.51
CA SER A 155 -14.07 -1.50 29.51
C SER A 155 -15.05 -1.99 30.58
N LEU A 156 -15.02 -1.40 31.78
CA LEU A 156 -15.94 -1.75 32.87
C LEU A 156 -17.38 -1.29 32.60
N LYS A 157 -17.56 -0.12 31.98
CA LYS A 157 -18.90 0.37 31.61
C LYS A 157 -19.54 -0.45 30.50
N SER A 158 -18.75 -0.96 29.56
CA SER A 158 -19.24 -1.75 28.43
C SER A 158 -19.54 -3.20 28.78
N MET A 159 -19.06 -3.69 29.94
CA MET A 159 -19.44 -5.02 30.42
C MET A 159 -20.94 -5.09 30.76
N PRO A 160 -21.67 -6.10 30.24
CA PRO A 160 -23.06 -6.31 30.61
C PRO A 160 -23.12 -6.63 32.10
N ARG A 161 -23.92 -5.86 32.86
CA ARG A 161 -24.20 -6.19 34.26
C ARG A 161 -24.99 -7.48 34.26
N LEU A 162 -24.41 -8.54 34.82
CA LEU A 162 -25.13 -9.75 35.17
C LEU A 162 -26.10 -9.37 36.29
N LEU A 163 -27.36 -9.12 35.92
CA LEU A 163 -28.52 -9.08 36.81
C LEU A 163 -29.21 -10.44 36.79
#